data_AF-A0A7G6X066-F1
#
_entry.id   AF-A0A7G6X066-F1
#
_cell.length_a   1.000
_cell.length_b   1.000
_cell.length_c   1.000
_cell.angle_alpha   90.00
_cell.angle_beta   90.00
_cell.angle_gamma   90.00
#
_symmetry.space_group_name_H-M   'P 1'
#
loop_
_entity.id
_entity.type
_entity.pdbx_description
1 polymer ?
#
loop_
_entity_poly.entity_id
_entity_poly.type
_entity_poly.pdbx_seq_one_letter_code
_entity_poly.pdbx_strand_id
1 'polypeptide(L)'
;MRRVLLALVAGLFVVLGTVTTASAADFRSDPRVVAAVQGWKTNPVYVDPLFAGSEGFEDEPLRQLAERISKAPVPVYVAALPTGQWFPEHDDAIQLAGWLAVTNGKPGLYLVLDGHSTSGTAHLVAVRSPGTTYAMSSKATAADEVATYLDEVKVSDRYEPRVARTTPLPEEPERTYEPEPFTPGKAIGNGFGGFTIGLLGGSILALPVLGLAALVARRREGSR
;
A
#
# COMPACT_ATOMS: atom_id res chain seq x y z
N MET A 1 -61.35 13.84 18.86
CA MET A 1 -60.66 14.06 17.56
C MET A 1 -59.31 14.77 17.70
N ARG A 2 -59.21 15.90 18.42
CA ARG A 2 -57.94 16.65 18.63
C ARG A 2 -56.79 15.84 19.23
N ARG A 3 -57.07 14.86 20.10
CA ARG A 3 -56.08 13.97 20.73
C ARG A 3 -55.52 12.89 19.79
N VAL A 4 -56.30 12.46 18.80
CA VAL A 4 -55.87 11.47 17.79
C VAL A 4 -54.98 12.15 16.75
N LEU A 5 -55.28 13.39 16.40
CA LEU A 5 -54.47 14.19 15.47
C LEU A 5 -53.08 14.51 16.05
N LEU A 6 -52.98 14.76 17.36
CA LEU A 6 -51.70 14.97 18.05
C LEU A 6 -50.83 13.70 18.12
N ALA A 7 -51.44 12.52 18.29
CA ALA A 7 -50.71 11.26 18.26
C ALA A 7 -50.15 10.94 16.86
N LEU A 8 -50.88 11.31 15.81
CA LEU A 8 -50.46 11.12 14.41
C LEU A 8 -49.30 12.05 14.01
N VAL A 9 -49.30 13.30 14.49
CA VAL A 9 -48.18 14.24 14.27
C VAL A 9 -46.93 13.83 15.06
N ALA A 10 -47.08 13.33 16.29
CA ALA A 10 -45.96 12.81 17.08
C ALA A 10 -45.32 11.55 16.46
N GLY A 11 -46.13 10.66 15.88
CA GLY A 11 -45.62 9.48 15.16
C GLY A 11 -44.85 9.85 13.89
N LEU A 12 -45.26 10.89 13.16
CA LEU A 12 -44.60 11.33 11.94
C LEU A 12 -43.18 11.88 12.21
N PHE A 13 -42.96 12.55 13.35
CA PHE A 13 -41.64 13.05 13.73
C PHE A 13 -40.65 11.93 14.13
N VAL A 14 -41.14 10.79 14.62
CA VAL A 14 -40.27 9.65 14.94
C VAL A 14 -39.80 8.92 13.67
N VAL A 15 -40.62 8.90 12.61
CA VAL A 15 -40.29 8.22 11.35
C VAL A 15 -39.40 9.07 10.43
N LEU A 16 -39.48 10.41 10.50
CA LEU A 16 -38.62 11.32 9.73
C LEU A 16 -37.29 11.67 10.44
N GLY A 17 -37.13 11.31 11.72
CA GLY A 17 -35.93 11.59 12.52
C GLY A 17 -34.78 10.58 12.34
N THR A 18 -35.02 9.45 11.68
CA THR A 18 -33.99 8.43 11.40
C THR A 18 -33.56 8.44 9.95
N VAL A 19 -33.26 9.62 9.40
CA VAL A 19 -32.21 9.68 8.39
C VAL A 19 -30.91 9.66 9.18
N THR A 20 -30.53 8.48 9.65
CA THR A 20 -29.12 8.22 9.93
C THR A 20 -28.43 8.43 8.59
N THR A 21 -27.87 9.63 8.39
CA THR A 21 -26.68 9.76 7.56
C THR A 21 -25.83 8.55 7.91
N ALA A 22 -25.41 7.77 6.90
CA ALA A 22 -24.37 6.77 7.08
C ALA A 22 -23.15 7.51 7.64
N SER A 23 -23.15 7.63 8.97
CA SER A 23 -22.09 8.18 9.77
C SER A 23 -20.89 7.35 9.39
N ALA A 24 -19.79 8.01 9.03
CA ALA A 24 -18.48 7.40 8.86
C ALA A 24 -18.39 6.18 9.80
N ALA A 25 -18.31 4.98 9.21
CA ALA A 25 -18.20 3.76 10.00
C ALA A 25 -17.11 4.03 11.05
N ASP A 26 -17.45 3.89 12.32
CA ASP A 26 -16.50 4.18 13.39
C ASP A 26 -15.38 3.17 13.28
N PHE A 27 -14.31 3.52 12.58
CA PHE A 27 -13.18 2.64 12.25
C PHE A 27 -12.55 2.04 13.52
N ARG A 28 -12.77 2.67 14.67
CA ARG A 28 -12.34 2.16 15.98
C ARG A 28 -13.08 0.88 16.40
N SER A 29 -14.25 0.63 15.80
CA SER A 29 -15.05 -0.57 15.97
C SER A 29 -14.84 -1.61 14.88
N ASP A 30 -14.03 -1.32 13.84
CA ASP A 30 -13.69 -2.32 12.82
C ASP A 30 -12.98 -3.50 13.50
N PRO A 31 -13.50 -4.74 13.38
CA PRO A 31 -12.93 -5.90 14.03
C PRO A 31 -11.46 -6.15 13.68
N ARG A 32 -11.03 -5.83 12.45
CA ARG A 32 -9.64 -5.99 11.99
C ARG A 32 -8.72 -5.01 12.72
N VAL A 33 -9.16 -3.76 12.83
CA VAL A 33 -8.43 -2.70 13.55
C VAL A 33 -8.33 -3.05 15.02
N VAL A 34 -9.44 -3.45 15.64
CA VAL A 34 -9.46 -3.86 17.06
C VAL A 34 -8.54 -5.04 17.29
N ALA A 35 -8.62 -6.09 16.48
CA ALA A 35 -7.81 -7.29 16.63
C ALA A 35 -6.30 -6.99 16.47
N ALA A 36 -5.92 -6.20 15.46
CA ALA A 36 -4.53 -5.79 15.26
C ALA A 36 -3.98 -4.99 16.45
N VAL A 37 -4.75 -4.02 16.96
CA VAL A 37 -4.34 -3.22 18.12
C VAL A 37 -4.23 -4.07 19.40
N GLN A 38 -5.09 -5.08 19.57
CA GLN A 38 -4.93 -6.04 20.67
C GLN A 38 -3.69 -6.91 20.49
N GLY A 39 -3.41 -7.39 19.28
CA GLY A 39 -2.20 -8.17 18.96
C GLY A 39 -0.92 -7.40 19.24
N TRP A 40 -0.90 -6.10 18.95
CA TRP A 40 0.23 -5.22 19.23
C TRP A 40 0.54 -4.96 20.70
N LYS A 41 -0.29 -5.45 21.62
CA LYS A 41 0.05 -5.46 23.06
C LYS A 41 1.14 -6.49 23.37
N THR A 42 1.24 -7.56 22.59
CA THR A 42 2.21 -8.64 22.81
C THR A 42 3.30 -8.65 21.76
N ASN A 43 2.95 -8.49 20.48
CA ASN A 43 3.89 -8.55 19.37
C ASN A 43 3.67 -7.37 18.40
N PRO A 44 4.70 -6.68 17.93
CA PRO A 44 4.56 -5.56 16.98
C PRO A 44 4.10 -5.98 15.57
N VAL A 45 4.03 -7.30 15.30
CA VAL A 45 3.46 -7.87 14.07
C VAL A 45 2.16 -8.58 14.43
N TYR A 46 1.09 -8.20 13.75
CA TYR A 46 -0.20 -8.89 13.76
C TYR A 46 -0.45 -9.50 12.38
N VAL A 47 -0.96 -10.73 12.36
CA VAL A 47 -1.36 -11.42 11.13
C VAL A 47 -2.82 -11.81 11.29
N ASP A 48 -3.67 -11.33 10.38
CA ASP A 48 -5.07 -11.73 10.36
C ASP A 48 -5.19 -13.24 10.10
N PRO A 49 -6.13 -13.95 10.75
CA PRO A 49 -6.33 -15.38 10.53
C PRO A 49 -6.51 -15.80 9.07
N LEU A 50 -6.99 -14.90 8.19
CA LEU A 50 -7.10 -15.17 6.75
C LEU A 50 -5.75 -15.30 6.05
N PHE A 51 -4.68 -14.75 6.61
CA PHE A 51 -3.30 -14.85 6.12
C PHE A 51 -2.47 -15.87 6.93
N ALA A 52 -3.01 -16.44 7.99
CA ALA A 52 -2.27 -17.37 8.83
C ALA A 52 -1.92 -18.64 8.04
N GLY A 53 -0.61 -18.89 7.85
CA GLY A 53 -0.11 -20.06 7.13
C GLY A 53 -0.15 -19.95 5.60
N SER A 54 -0.42 -18.76 5.04
CA SER A 54 -0.14 -18.49 3.62
C SER A 54 1.35 -18.27 3.38
N GLU A 55 1.77 -18.46 2.12
CA GLU A 55 3.16 -18.27 1.69
C GLU A 55 3.63 -16.85 2.02
N GLY A 56 4.77 -16.72 2.71
CA GLY A 56 5.34 -15.46 3.17
C GLY A 56 4.91 -15.01 4.58
N PHE A 57 3.95 -15.71 5.20
CA PHE A 57 3.45 -15.47 6.56
C PHE A 57 3.67 -16.67 7.49
N GLU A 58 4.61 -17.56 7.16
CA GLU A 58 5.04 -18.64 8.03
C GLU A 58 5.93 -18.13 9.19
N ASP A 59 6.16 -18.99 10.19
CA ASP A 59 6.90 -18.63 11.41
C ASP A 59 8.28 -18.03 11.15
N GLU A 60 9.01 -18.55 10.15
CA GLU A 60 10.36 -18.08 9.83
C GLU A 60 10.35 -16.67 9.20
N PRO A 61 9.59 -16.40 8.11
CA PRO A 61 9.39 -15.03 7.61
C PRO A 61 8.89 -14.06 8.67
N LEU A 62 7.95 -14.46 9.53
CA LEU A 62 7.43 -13.59 10.60
C LEU A 62 8.51 -13.26 11.63
N ARG A 63 9.39 -14.21 11.96
CA ARG A 63 10.53 -13.96 12.85
C ARG A 63 11.53 -13.00 12.22
N GLN A 64 11.82 -13.15 10.93
CA GLN A 64 12.73 -12.25 10.20
C GLN A 64 12.15 -10.84 10.11
N LEU A 65 10.84 -10.73 9.87
CA LEU A 65 10.11 -9.48 9.91
C LEU A 65 10.21 -8.82 11.29
N ALA A 66 9.97 -9.59 12.37
CA ALA A 66 10.08 -9.10 13.75
C ALA A 66 11.50 -8.61 14.09
N GLU A 67 12.53 -9.30 13.60
CA GLU A 67 13.91 -8.86 13.75
C GLU A 67 14.16 -7.56 12.97
N ARG A 68 13.65 -7.44 11.74
CA ARG A 68 13.82 -6.25 10.91
C ARG A 68 13.21 -5.02 11.54
N ILE A 69 11.97 -5.10 12.02
CA ILE A 69 11.29 -3.98 12.67
C ILE A 69 11.95 -3.59 14.00
N SER A 70 12.56 -4.56 14.72
CA SER A 70 13.29 -4.26 15.97
C SER A 70 14.53 -3.37 15.75
N LYS A 71 15.08 -3.36 14.53
CA LYS A 71 16.25 -2.57 14.14
C LYS A 71 15.86 -1.22 13.50
N ALA A 72 14.57 -0.96 13.32
CA ALA A 72 14.10 0.28 12.72
C ALA A 72 14.40 1.47 13.65
N PRO A 73 14.69 2.67 13.09
CA PRO A 73 15.07 3.84 13.88
C PRO A 73 13.90 4.47 14.65
N VAL A 74 12.66 4.04 14.36
CA VAL A 74 11.43 4.42 15.04
C VAL A 74 10.58 3.17 15.31
N PRO A 75 9.67 3.18 16.29
CA PRO A 75 8.73 2.07 16.49
C PRO A 75 7.94 1.78 15.21
N VAL A 76 7.85 0.50 14.84
CA VAL A 76 7.09 0.03 13.68
C VAL A 76 6.05 -0.99 14.15
N TYR A 77 4.82 -0.81 13.70
CA TYR A 77 3.69 -1.69 13.93
C TYR A 77 3.20 -2.21 12.59
N VAL A 78 3.11 -3.53 12.46
CA VAL A 78 2.80 -4.19 11.19
C VAL A 78 1.54 -5.03 11.36
N ALA A 79 0.59 -4.90 10.44
CA ALA A 79 -0.61 -5.72 10.39
C ALA A 79 -0.80 -6.30 8.98
N ALA A 80 -0.81 -7.62 8.86
CA ALA A 80 -1.26 -8.28 7.65
C ALA A 80 -2.79 -8.39 7.69
N LEU A 81 -3.49 -7.61 6.86
CA LEU A 81 -4.94 -7.47 6.87
C LEU A 81 -5.49 -7.54 5.45
N PRO A 82 -6.70 -8.09 5.26
CA PRO A 82 -7.33 -8.05 3.96
C PRO A 82 -7.76 -6.62 3.65
N THR A 83 -7.47 -6.16 2.43
CA THR A 83 -7.86 -4.86 1.89
C THR A 83 -8.73 -5.07 0.64
N GLY A 84 -9.38 -4.01 0.15
CA GLY A 84 -10.26 -4.12 -1.01
C GLY A 84 -11.36 -3.06 -1.08
N GLN A 85 -11.97 -2.91 -2.25
CA GLN A 85 -13.12 -2.03 -2.52
C GLN A 85 -14.33 -2.34 -1.63
N TRP A 86 -14.46 -3.59 -1.21
CA TRP A 86 -15.56 -4.09 -0.38
C TRP A 86 -15.39 -3.78 1.10
N PHE A 87 -14.20 -3.36 1.52
CA PHE A 87 -13.93 -2.97 2.89
C PHE A 87 -14.21 -1.48 3.10
N PRO A 88 -14.44 -1.02 4.35
CA PRO A 88 -14.80 0.36 4.65
C PRO A 88 -13.81 1.42 4.14
N GLU A 89 -12.55 1.07 3.96
CA GLU A 89 -11.50 1.94 3.43
C GLU A 89 -11.51 2.08 1.90
N HIS A 90 -12.32 1.29 1.18
CA HIS A 90 -12.48 1.35 -0.28
C HIS A 90 -11.14 1.37 -1.07
N ASP A 91 -10.32 0.35 -0.89
CA ASP A 91 -8.92 0.22 -1.40
C ASP A 91 -7.89 1.19 -0.82
N ASP A 92 -8.25 2.14 0.06
CA ASP A 92 -7.29 3.05 0.67
C ASP A 92 -6.56 2.41 1.87
N ALA A 93 -5.60 1.52 1.58
CA ALA A 93 -4.82 0.85 2.61
C ALA A 93 -3.99 1.83 3.49
N ILE A 94 -3.66 3.01 2.99
CA ILE A 94 -3.00 4.07 3.78
C ILE A 94 -3.98 4.66 4.80
N GLN A 95 -5.25 4.83 4.43
CA GLN A 95 -6.30 5.21 5.36
C GLN A 95 -6.49 4.14 6.46
N LEU A 96 -6.50 2.86 6.09
CA LEU A 96 -6.55 1.76 7.06
C LEU A 96 -5.34 1.79 8.02
N ALA A 97 -4.13 2.04 7.52
CA ALA A 97 -2.94 2.25 8.35
C ALA A 97 -3.12 3.43 9.32
N GLY A 98 -3.78 4.50 8.88
CA GLY A 98 -4.12 5.64 9.74
C GLY A 98 -5.17 5.31 10.81
N TRP A 99 -6.17 4.50 10.49
CA TRP A 99 -7.14 3.99 11.46
C TRP A 99 -6.47 3.17 12.56
N LEU A 100 -5.58 2.27 12.17
CA LEU A 100 -4.74 1.50 13.09
C LEU A 100 -3.90 2.40 13.98
N ALA A 101 -3.25 3.41 13.40
CA ALA A 101 -2.41 4.34 14.12
C ALA A 101 -3.17 5.14 15.17
N VAL A 102 -4.30 5.74 14.78
CA VAL A 102 -5.15 6.53 15.69
C VAL A 102 -5.78 5.65 16.77
N THR A 103 -6.13 4.40 16.44
CA THR A 103 -6.74 3.47 17.41
C THR A 103 -5.71 2.93 18.41
N ASN A 104 -4.48 2.66 17.98
CA ASN A 104 -3.38 2.26 18.88
C ASN A 104 -2.89 3.44 19.74
N GLY A 105 -2.90 4.66 19.19
CA GLY A 105 -2.55 5.90 19.90
C GLY A 105 -1.07 6.07 20.25
N LYS A 106 -0.19 5.20 19.74
CA LYS A 106 1.26 5.25 20.00
C LYS A 106 2.01 5.90 18.83
N PRO A 107 3.03 6.74 19.08
CA PRO A 107 3.90 7.24 18.02
C PRO A 107 4.63 6.10 17.31
N GLY A 108 4.71 6.15 15.98
CA GLY A 108 5.42 5.14 15.18
C GLY A 108 5.02 5.12 13.71
N LEU A 109 5.61 4.18 12.97
CA LEU A 109 5.18 3.80 11.62
C LEU A 109 4.17 2.66 11.71
N TYR A 110 3.09 2.77 10.96
CA TYR A 110 2.03 1.77 10.88
C TYR A 110 1.96 1.25 9.46
N LEU A 111 2.15 -0.05 9.29
CA LEU A 111 2.19 -0.74 8.00
C LEU A 111 1.06 -1.74 7.90
N VAL A 112 0.42 -1.79 6.73
CA VAL A 112 -0.57 -2.77 6.32
C VAL A 112 0.01 -3.59 5.18
N LEU A 113 0.02 -4.91 5.35
CA LEU A 113 0.33 -5.86 4.28
C LEU A 113 -0.96 -6.52 3.82
N ASP A 114 -1.18 -6.55 2.52
CA ASP A 114 -2.33 -7.23 1.90
C ASP A 114 -1.93 -8.49 1.08
N GLY A 115 -0.66 -8.88 1.15
CA GLY A 115 -0.07 -10.01 0.44
C GLY A 115 0.51 -9.67 -0.93
N HIS A 116 0.33 -8.44 -1.41
CA HIS A 116 0.90 -7.97 -2.69
C HIS A 116 1.60 -6.62 -2.57
N SER A 117 1.26 -5.85 -1.54
CA SER A 117 1.80 -4.53 -1.27
C SER A 117 1.95 -4.29 0.23
N THR A 118 2.85 -3.38 0.55
CA THR A 118 3.00 -2.80 1.88
C THR A 118 2.62 -1.33 1.79
N SER A 119 1.50 -0.96 2.41
CA SER A 119 1.05 0.41 2.53
C SER A 119 1.26 0.91 3.95
N GLY A 120 1.61 2.18 4.14
CA GLY A 120 1.91 2.65 5.48
C GLY A 120 1.81 4.15 5.69
N THR A 121 1.85 4.53 6.96
CA THR A 121 1.77 5.92 7.39
C THR A 121 2.55 6.18 8.67
N ALA A 122 3.06 7.40 8.81
CA ALA A 122 3.70 7.88 10.02
C ALA A 122 2.66 8.51 10.96
N HIS A 123 2.76 8.20 12.25
CA HIS A 123 1.93 8.76 13.29
C HIS A 123 2.79 9.37 14.39
N LEU A 124 2.70 10.68 14.55
CA LEU A 124 3.39 11.44 15.60
C LEU A 124 4.92 11.25 15.63
N VAL A 125 5.53 10.97 14.47
CA VAL A 125 6.99 10.84 14.31
C VAL A 125 7.49 11.67 13.11
N ALA A 126 8.69 12.22 13.22
CA ALA A 126 9.34 13.06 12.21
C ALA A 126 10.03 12.22 11.13
N VAL A 127 9.22 11.58 10.28
CA VAL A 127 9.68 10.60 9.29
C VAL A 127 9.03 10.88 7.94
N ARG A 128 9.83 10.74 6.87
CA ARG A 128 9.32 10.50 5.52
C ARG A 128 9.28 9.00 5.27
N SER A 129 8.11 8.49 4.92
CA SER A 129 7.94 7.12 4.42
C SER A 129 7.40 7.15 2.99
N PRO A 130 7.58 6.06 2.21
CA PRO A 130 6.74 5.86 1.04
C PRO A 130 5.26 5.72 1.47
N GLY A 131 4.33 5.93 0.54
CA GLY A 131 2.91 5.65 0.80
C GLY A 131 2.62 4.15 0.71
N THR A 132 3.03 3.57 -0.43
CA THR A 132 2.88 2.15 -0.74
C THR A 132 4.12 1.67 -1.50
N THR A 133 4.58 0.46 -1.17
CA THR A 133 5.58 -0.29 -1.93
C THR A 133 4.98 -1.62 -2.38
N TYR A 134 5.46 -2.14 -3.50
CA TYR A 134 4.97 -3.40 -4.08
C TYR A 134 6.01 -4.50 -3.98
N ALA A 135 5.56 -5.75 -3.90
CA ALA A 135 6.43 -6.91 -3.98
C ALA A 135 7.27 -6.85 -5.28
N MET A 136 8.60 -6.90 -5.16
CA MET A 136 9.49 -6.90 -6.32
C MET A 136 9.47 -8.22 -7.10
N SER A 137 8.97 -9.29 -6.48
CA SER A 137 8.85 -10.61 -7.12
C SER A 137 7.67 -11.38 -6.52
N SER A 138 7.14 -12.34 -7.27
CA SER A 138 6.07 -13.24 -6.79
C SER A 138 6.51 -14.20 -5.67
N LYS A 139 7.79 -14.17 -5.29
CA LYS A 139 8.38 -14.97 -4.21
C LYS A 139 8.83 -14.11 -3.03
N ALA A 140 8.52 -12.81 -3.04
CA ALA A 140 8.88 -11.93 -1.95
C ALA A 140 8.15 -12.38 -0.68
N THR A 141 8.87 -12.45 0.43
CA THR A 141 8.28 -12.73 1.73
C THR A 141 7.75 -11.44 2.37
N ALA A 142 6.90 -11.55 3.40
CA ALA A 142 6.47 -10.38 4.17
C ALA A 142 7.64 -9.57 4.74
N ALA A 143 8.74 -10.25 5.09
CA ALA A 143 9.96 -9.60 5.56
C ALA A 143 10.65 -8.77 4.46
N ASP A 144 10.68 -9.27 3.22
CA ASP A 144 11.28 -8.57 2.08
C ASP A 144 10.49 -7.32 1.68
N GLU A 145 9.16 -7.41 1.69
CA GLU A 145 8.30 -6.27 1.37
C GLU A 145 8.43 -5.15 2.41
N VAL A 146 8.40 -5.50 3.70
CA VAL A 146 8.60 -4.53 4.76
C VAL A 146 10.02 -3.98 4.75
N ALA A 147 11.04 -4.80 4.45
CA ALA A 147 12.41 -4.31 4.28
C ALA A 147 12.48 -3.25 3.18
N THR A 148 11.85 -3.49 2.03
CA THR A 148 11.78 -2.54 0.92
C THR A 148 11.12 -1.23 1.34
N TYR A 149 9.99 -1.29 2.04
CA TYR A 149 9.32 -0.09 2.58
C TYR A 149 10.25 0.67 3.54
N LEU A 150 10.89 -0.04 4.47
CA LEU A 150 11.74 0.57 5.51
C LEU A 150 13.06 1.13 4.95
N ASP A 151 13.57 0.63 3.83
CA ASP A 151 14.77 1.18 3.20
C ASP A 151 14.55 2.58 2.59
N GLU A 152 13.29 2.90 2.26
CA GLU A 152 12.89 4.24 1.80
C GLU A 152 12.54 5.20 2.93
N VAL A 153 12.42 4.70 4.16
CA VAL A 153 12.10 5.50 5.34
C VAL A 153 13.29 6.38 5.74
N LYS A 154 13.04 7.67 5.91
CA LYS A 154 14.04 8.66 6.34
C LYS A 154 13.57 9.40 7.56
N VAL A 155 14.29 9.23 8.67
CA VAL A 155 14.11 10.05 9.88
C VAL A 155 14.81 11.40 9.65
N SER A 156 14.07 12.49 9.84
CA SER A 156 14.61 13.85 9.65
C SER A 156 13.73 14.85 10.40
N ASP A 157 14.37 15.72 11.17
CA ASP A 157 13.75 16.84 11.89
C ASP A 157 13.02 17.85 10.98
N ARG A 158 13.38 17.88 9.69
CA ARG A 158 12.67 18.66 8.66
C ARG A 158 11.21 18.25 8.46
N TYR A 159 10.80 17.07 8.93
CA TYR A 159 9.41 16.61 8.85
C TYR A 159 8.69 16.86 10.16
N GLU A 160 7.52 17.50 10.09
CA GLU A 160 6.69 17.72 11.27
C GLU A 160 5.97 16.41 11.67
N PRO A 161 6.07 15.99 12.94
CA PRO A 161 5.22 14.92 13.46
C PRO A 161 3.74 15.29 13.35
N ARG A 162 2.96 14.46 12.64
CA ARG A 162 1.53 14.68 12.42
C ARG A 162 0.72 13.44 12.76
N VAL A 163 -0.55 13.65 13.09
CA VAL A 163 -1.51 12.55 13.24
C VAL A 163 -1.73 11.93 11.86
N ALA A 164 -1.69 10.60 11.80
CA ALA A 164 -1.99 9.86 10.58
C ALA A 164 -3.41 10.18 10.06
N ARG A 165 -3.55 10.24 8.73
CA ARG A 165 -4.83 10.52 8.07
C ARG A 165 -5.82 9.38 8.31
N THR A 166 -7.03 9.70 8.75
CA THR A 166 -8.13 8.73 8.90
C THR A 166 -9.30 8.95 7.94
N THR A 167 -9.28 10.03 7.18
CA THR A 167 -10.31 10.37 6.20
C THR A 167 -9.83 10.02 4.80
N PRO A 168 -10.72 9.65 3.86
CA PRO A 168 -10.33 9.41 2.46
C PRO A 168 -9.67 10.64 1.86
N LEU A 169 -8.84 10.44 0.82
CA LEU A 169 -8.39 11.57 0.02
C LEU A 169 -9.59 12.16 -0.72
N PRO A 170 -9.64 13.47 -0.94
CA PRO A 170 -10.66 14.05 -1.80
C PRO A 170 -10.56 13.40 -3.18
N GLU A 171 -11.71 13.03 -3.74
CA GLU A 171 -11.77 12.48 -5.10
C GLU A 171 -11.06 13.42 -6.07
N GLU A 172 -10.15 12.87 -6.89
CA GLU A 172 -9.55 13.66 -7.95
C GLU A 172 -10.66 14.12 -8.90
N PRO A 173 -10.68 15.41 -9.30
CA PRO A 173 -11.69 15.90 -10.22
C PRO A 173 -11.62 15.07 -11.50
N GLU A 174 -12.78 14.59 -11.94
CA GLU A 174 -12.88 13.84 -13.18
C GLU A 174 -12.23 14.66 -14.31
N ARG A 175 -11.30 14.03 -15.04
CA ARG A 175 -10.55 14.73 -16.09
C ARG A 175 -11.55 15.16 -17.15
N THR A 176 -11.76 16.46 -17.27
CA THR A 176 -12.71 17.07 -18.21
C THR A 176 -12.23 17.05 -19.66
N TYR A 177 -11.03 16.53 -19.93
CA TYR A 177 -10.51 16.36 -21.28
C TYR A 177 -11.05 15.05 -21.86
N GLU A 178 -11.73 15.13 -23.00
CA GLU A 178 -12.04 13.93 -23.79
C GLU A 178 -10.72 13.20 -24.10
N PRO A 179 -10.63 11.88 -23.87
CA PRO A 179 -9.49 11.09 -24.32
C PRO A 179 -9.29 11.34 -25.81
N GLU A 180 -8.16 11.95 -26.19
CA GLU A 180 -7.91 12.22 -27.61
C GLU A 180 -8.02 10.90 -28.39
N PRO A 181 -8.83 10.85 -29.46
CA PRO A 181 -9.04 9.62 -30.20
C PRO A 181 -7.71 9.12 -30.76
N PHE A 182 -7.50 7.82 -30.66
CA PHE A 182 -6.32 7.15 -31.20
C PHE A 182 -6.30 7.34 -32.73
N THR A 183 -5.48 8.27 -33.22
CA THR A 183 -5.35 8.52 -34.65
C THR A 183 -4.16 7.74 -35.22
N PRO A 184 -4.27 7.17 -36.44
CA PRO A 184 -3.15 6.46 -37.09
C PRO A 184 -1.86 7.30 -37.18
N GLY A 185 -1.97 8.63 -37.30
CA GLY A 185 -0.83 9.54 -37.30
C GLY A 185 -0.01 9.53 -35.99
N LYS A 186 -0.67 9.39 -34.83
CA LYS A 186 0.02 9.25 -33.54
C LYS A 186 0.71 7.89 -33.38
N ALA A 187 0.13 6.83 -33.94
CA ALA A 187 0.76 5.51 -33.95
C ALA A 187 2.09 5.51 -34.75
N ILE A 188 2.12 6.22 -35.88
CA ILE A 188 3.34 6.39 -36.68
C ILE A 188 4.35 7.29 -35.96
N GLY A 189 3.90 8.38 -35.32
CA GLY A 189 4.77 9.29 -34.56
C GLY A 189 5.44 8.63 -33.35
N ASN A 190 4.68 7.87 -32.56
CA ASN A 190 5.22 7.12 -31.41
C ASN A 190 6.00 5.87 -31.84
N GLY A 191 5.63 5.25 -32.96
CA GLY A 191 6.35 4.11 -33.54
C GLY A 191 7.76 4.47 -34.01
N PHE A 192 7.94 5.66 -34.58
CA PHE A 192 9.28 6.15 -34.97
C PHE A 192 10.19 6.39 -33.75
N GLY A 193 9.65 6.94 -32.66
CA GLY A 193 10.39 7.12 -31.40
C GLY A 193 10.81 5.79 -30.77
N GLY A 194 9.92 4.79 -30.80
CA GLY A 194 10.22 3.42 -30.35
C GLY A 194 11.29 2.72 -31.20
N PHE A 195 11.31 2.94 -32.52
CA PHE A 195 12.30 2.35 -33.42
C PHE A 195 13.72 2.89 -33.16
N THR A 196 13.84 4.19 -32.90
CA THR A 196 15.14 4.81 -32.54
C THR A 196 15.67 4.32 -31.19
N ILE A 197 14.81 4.17 -30.18
CA ILE A 197 15.20 3.66 -28.86
C ILE A 197 15.55 2.17 -28.95
N GLY A 198 14.80 1.39 -29.73
CA GLY A 198 15.06 -0.03 -29.95
C GLY A 198 16.38 -0.32 -30.65
N LEU A 199 16.76 0.47 -31.66
CA LEU A 199 18.06 0.35 -32.34
C LEU A 199 19.23 0.76 -31.44
N LEU A 200 19.07 1.82 -30.64
CA LEU A 200 20.08 2.22 -29.65
C LEU A 200 20.26 1.17 -28.54
N GLY A 201 19.16 0.60 -28.02
CA GLY A 201 19.22 -0.48 -27.03
C GLY A 201 19.83 -1.77 -27.60
N GLY A 202 19.45 -2.16 -28.82
CA GLY A 202 19.97 -3.36 -29.48
C GLY A 202 21.46 -3.27 -29.81
N SER A 203 21.95 -2.09 -30.22
CA SER A 203 23.38 -1.88 -30.53
C SER A 203 24.29 -1.94 -29.29
N ILE A 204 23.81 -1.46 -28.14
CA ILE A 204 24.54 -1.57 -26.86
C ILE A 204 24.64 -3.04 -26.42
N LEU A 205 23.59 -3.85 -26.63
CA LEU A 205 23.60 -5.28 -26.28
C LEU A 205 24.38 -6.15 -27.28
N ALA A 206 24.49 -5.74 -28.54
CA ALA A 206 25.22 -6.50 -29.56
C ALA A 206 26.75 -6.46 -29.36
N LEU A 207 27.29 -5.38 -28.80
CA LEU A 207 28.73 -5.20 -28.53
C LEU A 207 29.35 -6.31 -27.67
N PRO A 208 28.81 -6.67 -26.49
CA PRO A 208 29.38 -7.75 -25.68
C PRO A 208 29.24 -9.13 -26.33
N VAL A 209 28.15 -9.40 -27.06
CA VAL A 209 27.92 -10.69 -27.73
C VAL A 209 28.89 -10.88 -28.91
N LEU A 210 29.08 -9.84 -29.73
CA LEU A 210 30.06 -9.87 -30.83
C LEU A 210 31.50 -9.91 -30.31
N GLY A 211 31.79 -9.21 -29.20
CA GLY A 211 33.09 -9.28 -28.52
C GLY A 211 33.42 -10.69 -28.02
N LEU A 212 32.45 -11.37 -27.40
CA LEU A 212 32.58 -12.77 -26.98
C LEU A 212 32.75 -13.72 -28.16
N ALA A 213 31.98 -13.56 -29.22
CA ALA A 213 32.09 -14.38 -30.43
C ALA A 213 33.47 -14.25 -31.10
N ALA A 214 34.01 -13.03 -31.18
CA ALA A 214 35.35 -12.79 -31.72
C ALA A 214 36.47 -13.39 -30.84
N LEU A 215 36.31 -13.35 -29.51
CA LEU A 215 37.28 -13.94 -28.58
C LEU A 215 37.30 -15.48 -28.68
N VAL A 216 36.14 -16.11 -28.83
CA VAL A 216 36.01 -17.57 -28.98
C VAL A 216 36.56 -18.04 -30.33
N ALA A 217 36.34 -17.27 -31.40
CA ALA A 217 36.89 -17.59 -32.73
C ALA A 217 38.42 -17.62 -32.73
N ARG A 218 39.08 -16.62 -32.10
CA ARG A 218 40.55 -16.57 -32.00
C ARG A 218 41.15 -17.74 -31.22
N ARG A 219 40.44 -18.29 -30.23
CA ARG A 219 40.95 -19.40 -29.42
C ARG A 219 40.97 -20.73 -30.19
N ARG A 220 40.23 -20.84 -31.29
CA ARG A 220 40.12 -22.05 -32.11
C ARG A 220 41.23 -22.18 -33.17
N GLU A 221 41.86 -21.07 -33.56
CA GLU A 221 42.97 -21.07 -34.52
C GLU A 221 44.34 -21.38 -33.88
N GLY A 222 44.48 -21.26 -32.55
CA GLY A 222 45.72 -21.57 -31.82
C GLY A 222 45.89 -23.01 -31.37
N SER A 223 45.06 -23.96 -31.83
CA SER A 223 45.13 -25.39 -31.44
C SER A 223 45.19 -26.33 -32.64
N ARG A 224 45.82 -25.90 -33.73
CA ARG A 224 46.26 -26.77 -34.83
C ARG A 224 47.76 -26.72 -34.97
#